data_AF-A0A4R2QSE2-F1
#
_entry.id   AF-A0A4R2QSE2-F1
#
_cell.length_a   1.000
_cell.length_b   1.000
_cell.length_c   1.000
_cell.angle_alpha   90.00
_cell.angle_beta   90.00
_cell.angle_gamma   90.00
#
_symmetry.space_group_name_H-M   'P 1'
#
loop_
_entity.id
_entity.type
_entity.pdbx_description
1 polymer ?
#
loop_
_entity_poly.entity_id
_entity_poly.type
_entity_poly.pdbx_seq_one_letter_code
_entity_poly.pdbx_strand_id
1 'polypeptide(L)'
;MPSPATAAPGPRATNKVTGVARAAPGGRAVLVRDAAGYRLDAEVVRLDATELRERLAAARSIDEPGDRAAELAPTRALWRGQPYGEFGDEPWAIAEVSALVEVRLQAVEMEAAARLDAGDAPPALAIVAPFLPEYPMRESLVAVAMHAAYAARRMPEALRLYERLRTQLAEELGVDPGEETQRL
;
A
#
# COMPACT_ATOMS: atom_id res chain seq x y z
N MET A 1 -38.42 33.96 17.23
CA MET A 1 -37.60 32.89 17.81
C MET A 1 -37.73 31.64 16.95
N PRO A 2 -36.88 31.42 15.93
CA PRO A 2 -36.85 30.14 15.23
C PRO A 2 -35.85 29.18 15.89
N SER A 3 -36.29 27.93 16.02
CA SER A 3 -35.57 26.78 16.58
C SER A 3 -34.37 26.38 15.71
N PRO A 4 -33.20 26.00 16.26
CA PRO A 4 -32.09 25.53 15.44
C PRO A 4 -32.34 24.09 14.98
N ALA A 5 -32.23 23.89 13.67
CA ALA A 5 -32.33 22.60 13.01
C ALA A 5 -31.23 21.64 13.47
N THR A 6 -31.62 20.43 13.88
CA THR A 6 -30.74 19.29 14.14
C THR A 6 -30.09 18.86 12.82
N ALA A 7 -28.82 19.20 12.63
CA ALA A 7 -28.00 18.70 11.53
C ALA A 7 -27.74 17.20 11.71
N ALA A 8 -28.00 16.41 10.67
CA ALA A 8 -27.73 14.98 10.63
C ALA A 8 -26.21 14.71 10.72
N PRO A 9 -25.75 13.72 11.51
CA PRO A 9 -24.34 13.38 11.59
C PRO A 9 -23.87 12.70 10.30
N GLY A 10 -22.84 13.26 9.66
CA GLY A 10 -22.16 12.68 8.50
C GLY A 10 -21.43 11.37 8.82
N PRO A 11 -21.02 10.61 7.78
CA PRO A 11 -20.48 9.26 7.93
C PRO A 11 -19.16 9.24 8.73
N ARG A 12 -19.06 8.30 9.67
CA ARG A 12 -17.93 8.11 10.58
C ARG A 12 -16.95 7.09 10.00
N ALA A 13 -15.78 7.54 9.57
CA ALA A 13 -14.69 6.65 9.17
C ALA A 13 -14.06 6.00 10.41
N THR A 14 -14.04 4.67 10.48
CA THR A 14 -13.35 3.94 11.55
C THR A 14 -12.08 3.31 10.99
N ASN A 15 -10.96 4.05 11.04
CA ASN A 15 -9.64 3.47 10.84
C ASN A 15 -9.26 2.63 12.08
N LYS A 16 -8.83 1.39 11.87
CA LYS A 16 -8.62 0.42 12.95
C LYS A 16 -7.35 0.76 13.73
N VAL A 17 -7.51 1.35 14.90
CA VAL A 17 -6.42 1.67 15.83
C VAL A 17 -5.57 0.44 16.14
N THR A 18 -4.29 0.49 15.77
CA THR A 18 -3.28 -0.48 16.21
C THR A 18 -2.72 -0.02 17.55
N GLY A 19 -3.36 -0.48 18.62
CA GLY A 19 -2.96 -0.20 20.00
C GLY A 19 -3.92 0.75 20.72
N VAL A 20 -5.07 0.23 21.15
CA VAL A 20 -5.85 0.91 22.18
C VAL A 20 -5.37 0.36 23.52
N ALA A 21 -4.50 1.09 24.21
CA ALA A 21 -4.34 0.86 25.64
C ALA A 21 -5.71 1.11 26.27
N ARG A 22 -6.31 0.07 26.87
CA ARG A 22 -7.53 0.18 27.67
C ARG A 22 -7.32 1.38 28.59
N ALA A 23 -8.19 2.39 28.53
CA ALA A 23 -8.08 3.58 29.37
C ALA A 23 -8.10 3.14 30.85
N ALA A 24 -6.91 3.00 31.43
CA ALA A 24 -6.74 2.85 32.86
C ALA A 24 -7.30 4.11 33.54
N PRO A 25 -7.73 4.04 34.80
CA PRO A 25 -8.02 5.25 35.57
C PRO A 25 -6.76 6.13 35.58
N GLY A 26 -6.80 7.27 34.86
CA GLY A 26 -5.63 8.14 34.61
C GLY A 26 -5.05 8.12 33.18
N GLY A 27 -5.64 7.36 32.25
CA GLY A 27 -5.22 7.33 30.84
C GLY A 27 -5.62 8.59 30.06
N ARG A 28 -4.74 9.09 29.18
CA ARG A 28 -5.06 10.17 28.23
C ARG A 28 -6.28 9.79 27.39
N ALA A 29 -7.16 10.76 27.14
CA ALA A 29 -8.41 10.53 26.43
C ALA A 29 -8.15 10.16 24.96
N VAL A 30 -8.43 8.92 24.58
CA VAL A 30 -8.32 8.41 23.20
C VAL A 30 -9.27 9.16 22.25
N LEU A 31 -10.43 9.58 22.75
CA LEU A 31 -11.44 10.37 22.04
C LEU A 31 -11.50 11.77 22.65
N VAL A 32 -11.17 12.76 21.84
CA VAL A 32 -11.23 14.17 22.21
C VAL A 32 -12.49 14.77 21.60
N ARG A 33 -13.31 15.42 22.43
CA ARG A 33 -14.44 16.21 21.96
C ARG A 33 -13.96 17.62 21.63
N ASP A 34 -14.34 18.13 20.46
CA ASP A 34 -14.10 19.51 20.05
C ASP A 34 -15.41 20.17 19.57
N ALA A 35 -15.31 21.39 19.03
CA ALA A 35 -16.46 22.14 18.52
C ALA A 35 -17.10 21.50 17.27
N ALA A 36 -16.35 20.66 16.53
CA ALA A 36 -16.77 20.00 15.29
C ALA A 36 -17.25 18.54 15.53
N GLY A 37 -17.01 17.97 16.71
CA GLY A 37 -17.48 16.65 17.09
C GLY A 37 -16.47 15.90 17.96
N TYR A 38 -16.09 14.71 17.50
CA TYR A 38 -15.13 13.83 18.17
C TYR A 38 -13.98 13.49 17.23
N ARG A 39 -12.76 13.52 17.75
CA ARG A 39 -11.56 13.08 17.05
C ARG A 39 -10.75 12.12 17.90
N LEU A 40 -9.97 11.27 17.24
CA LEU A 40 -8.96 10.46 17.93
C LEU A 40 -7.75 11.33 18.24
N ASP A 41 -7.15 11.11 19.42
CA ASP A 41 -5.89 11.76 19.78
C ASP A 41 -4.72 11.07 19.07
N ALA A 42 -4.12 11.74 18.08
CA ALA A 42 -2.99 11.22 17.30
C ALA A 42 -1.71 11.02 18.13
N GLU A 43 -1.59 11.65 19.31
CA GLU A 43 -0.46 11.39 20.22
C GLU A 43 -0.60 10.04 20.94
N VAL A 44 -1.83 9.54 21.07
CA VAL A 44 -2.16 8.31 21.81
C VAL A 44 -2.48 7.16 20.85
N VAL A 45 -3.00 7.47 19.68
CA VAL A 45 -3.47 6.52 18.67
C VAL A 45 -2.56 6.55 17.47
N ARG A 46 -1.88 5.43 17.20
CA ARG A 46 -1.26 5.17 15.90
C ARG A 46 -2.20 4.38 15.01
N LEU A 47 -2.28 4.81 13.75
CA LEU A 47 -3.01 4.13 12.69
C LEU A 47 -2.00 3.43 11.78
N ASP A 48 -2.26 2.17 11.46
CA ASP A 48 -1.47 1.40 10.49
C ASP A 48 -1.40 2.10 9.12
N ALA A 49 -2.50 2.70 8.68
CA ALA A 49 -2.59 3.50 7.47
C ALA A 49 -1.70 4.75 7.49
N THR A 50 -1.47 5.36 8.66
CA THR A 50 -0.55 6.50 8.81
C THR A 50 0.89 6.01 8.81
N GLU A 51 1.18 4.95 9.59
CA GLU A 51 2.51 4.35 9.64
C GLU A 51 2.97 3.89 8.24
N LEU A 52 2.11 3.25 7.47
CA LEU A 52 2.42 2.83 6.10
C LEU A 52 2.85 4.01 5.21
N ARG A 53 2.11 5.13 5.28
CA ARG A 53 2.39 6.33 4.49
C ARG A 53 3.69 7.01 4.93
N GLU A 54 3.93 7.07 6.23
CA GLU A 54 5.17 7.64 6.81
C GLU A 54 6.39 6.83 6.38
N ARG A 55 6.34 5.49 6.48
CA ARG A 55 7.43 4.60 6.04
C ARG A 55 7.69 4.72 4.55
N LEU A 56 6.62 4.75 3.73
CA LEU A 56 6.74 4.95 2.28
C LEU A 56 7.37 6.31 1.94
N ALA A 57 7.02 7.37 2.67
CA ALA A 57 7.62 8.69 2.48
C ALA A 57 9.08 8.72 2.92
N ALA A 58 9.42 8.09 4.05
CA ALA A 58 10.79 7.99 4.56
C ALA A 58 11.68 7.22 3.57
N ALA A 59 11.22 6.08 3.06
CA ALA A 59 11.96 5.26 2.10
C ALA A 59 12.37 6.00 0.82
N ARG A 60 11.56 6.97 0.37
CA ARG A 60 11.90 7.82 -0.80
C ARG A 60 13.13 8.70 -0.58
N SER A 61 13.50 8.95 0.66
CA SER A 61 14.67 9.76 1.03
C SER A 61 15.90 8.91 1.37
N ILE A 62 15.79 7.58 1.29
CA ILE A 62 16.90 6.65 1.56
C ILE A 62 17.57 6.30 0.24
N ASP A 63 18.86 6.60 0.11
CA ASP A 63 19.64 6.31 -1.09
C ASP A 63 20.11 4.85 -1.15
N GLU A 64 20.58 4.32 -0.03
CA GLU A 64 21.13 2.97 0.07
C GLU A 64 20.01 1.92 -0.13
N PRO A 65 20.09 1.05 -1.17
CA PRO A 65 19.01 0.12 -1.49
C PRO A 65 18.65 -0.85 -0.36
N GLY A 66 19.65 -1.36 0.37
CA GLY A 66 19.44 -2.26 1.50
C GLY A 66 18.65 -1.60 2.64
N ASP A 67 19.00 -0.36 2.98
CA ASP A 67 18.31 0.42 4.01
C ASP A 67 16.90 0.80 3.57
N ARG A 68 16.71 1.14 2.29
CA ARG A 68 15.39 1.42 1.72
C ARG A 68 14.48 0.20 1.81
N ALA A 69 15.00 -0.98 1.48
CA ALA A 69 14.27 -2.24 1.61
C ALA A 69 13.95 -2.55 3.09
N ALA A 70 14.88 -2.29 4.00
CA ALA A 70 14.69 -2.51 5.44
C ALA A 70 13.61 -1.59 6.03
N GLU A 71 13.52 -0.33 5.57
CA GLU A 71 12.47 0.61 6.00
C GLU A 71 11.07 0.16 5.57
N LEU A 72 10.97 -0.43 4.38
CA LEU A 72 9.69 -0.87 3.82
C LEU A 72 9.25 -2.26 4.29
N ALA A 73 10.17 -3.15 4.66
CA ALA A 73 9.84 -4.52 5.05
C ALA A 73 8.77 -4.64 6.16
N PRO A 74 8.77 -3.81 7.23
CA PRO A 74 7.74 -3.84 8.27
C PRO A 74 6.32 -3.52 7.76
N THR A 75 6.19 -2.79 6.64
CA THR A 75 4.89 -2.38 6.09
C THR A 75 3.99 -3.56 5.73
N ARG A 76 4.59 -4.71 5.40
CA ARG A 76 3.87 -5.96 5.10
C ARG A 76 2.97 -6.40 6.26
N ALA A 77 3.43 -6.22 7.49
CA ALA A 77 2.71 -6.63 8.69
C ALA A 77 1.56 -5.68 9.06
N LEU A 78 1.55 -4.46 8.50
CA LEU A 78 0.47 -3.50 8.69
C LEU A 78 -0.81 -3.97 8.00
N TRP A 79 -0.68 -4.75 6.92
CA TRP A 79 -1.82 -5.27 6.17
C TRP A 79 -2.32 -6.59 6.74
N ARG A 80 -3.57 -6.60 7.24
CA ARG A 80 -4.17 -7.75 7.95
C ARG A 80 -5.46 -8.26 7.30
N GLY A 81 -5.74 -7.83 6.07
CA GLY A 81 -6.97 -8.15 5.34
C GLY A 81 -7.48 -6.95 4.55
N GLN A 82 -8.74 -6.99 4.13
CA GLN A 82 -9.39 -5.87 3.45
C GLN A 82 -9.41 -4.63 4.36
N PRO A 83 -9.01 -3.44 3.87
CA PRO A 83 -9.15 -2.20 4.62
C PRO A 83 -10.61 -1.99 5.05
N TYR A 84 -10.81 -1.48 6.26
CA TYR A 84 -12.13 -1.35 6.90
C TYR A 84 -12.89 -2.66 7.15
N GLY A 85 -12.35 -3.83 6.81
CA GLY A 85 -12.95 -5.14 7.11
C GLY A 85 -14.35 -5.26 6.51
N GLU A 86 -15.34 -5.58 7.34
CA GLU A 86 -16.76 -5.73 6.94
C GLU A 86 -17.37 -4.44 6.35
N PHE A 87 -16.75 -3.29 6.60
CA PHE A 87 -17.20 -2.00 6.08
C PHE A 87 -16.47 -1.57 4.80
N GLY A 88 -15.60 -2.42 4.23
CA GLY A 88 -14.80 -2.07 3.06
C GLY A 88 -15.64 -1.71 1.82
N ASP A 89 -16.83 -2.28 1.70
CA ASP A 89 -17.72 -2.07 0.55
C ASP A 89 -18.76 -0.95 0.79
N GLU A 90 -18.71 -0.30 1.94
CA GLU A 90 -19.60 0.82 2.25
C GLU A 90 -19.28 2.04 1.35
N PRO A 91 -20.29 2.77 0.83
CA PRO A 91 -20.06 3.88 -0.10
C PRO A 91 -19.07 4.96 0.39
N TRP A 92 -18.99 5.17 1.70
CA TRP A 92 -18.05 6.12 2.31
C TRP A 92 -16.62 5.60 2.42
N ALA A 93 -16.42 4.27 2.36
CA ALA A 93 -15.12 3.61 2.52
C ALA A 93 -14.44 3.32 1.18
N ILE A 94 -15.20 3.10 0.09
CA ILE A 94 -14.68 2.67 -1.23
C ILE A 94 -13.46 3.49 -1.68
N ALA A 95 -13.54 4.81 -1.61
CA ALA A 95 -12.46 5.70 -2.06
C ALA A 95 -11.19 5.54 -1.20
N GLU A 96 -11.33 5.43 0.12
CA GLU A 96 -10.20 5.26 1.02
C GLU A 96 -9.62 3.83 0.94
N VAL A 97 -10.47 2.81 0.76
CA VAL A 97 -10.02 1.42 0.52
C VAL A 97 -9.14 1.37 -0.73
N SER A 98 -9.60 1.97 -1.84
CA SER A 98 -8.82 2.06 -3.08
C SER A 98 -7.50 2.81 -2.86
N ALA A 99 -7.52 3.95 -2.17
CA ALA A 99 -6.30 4.70 -1.86
C ALA A 99 -5.32 3.89 -1.00
N LEU A 100 -5.80 3.13 -0.02
CA LEU A 100 -4.95 2.29 0.82
C LEU A 100 -4.35 1.11 0.05
N VAL A 101 -5.12 0.51 -0.86
CA VAL A 101 -4.63 -0.55 -1.76
C VAL A 101 -3.50 -0.01 -2.61
N GLU A 102 -3.66 1.17 -3.22
CA GLU A 102 -2.60 1.81 -4.02
C GLU A 102 -1.33 2.09 -3.19
N VAL A 103 -1.46 2.60 -1.96
CA VAL A 103 -0.29 2.85 -1.10
C VAL A 103 0.43 1.55 -0.74
N ARG A 104 -0.31 0.47 -0.44
CA ARG A 104 0.28 -0.86 -0.19
C ARG A 104 1.06 -1.34 -1.39
N LEU A 105 0.44 -1.22 -2.55
CA LEU A 105 0.96 -1.62 -3.84
C LEU A 105 2.25 -0.86 -4.20
N GLN A 106 2.34 0.44 -3.91
CA GLN A 106 3.57 1.23 -4.03
C GLN A 106 4.67 0.78 -3.06
N ALA A 107 4.32 0.46 -1.82
CA ALA A 107 5.29 -0.02 -0.83
C ALA A 107 5.89 -1.38 -1.23
N VAL A 108 5.05 -2.29 -1.75
CA VAL A 108 5.48 -3.61 -2.27
C VAL A 108 6.46 -3.46 -3.42
N GLU A 109 6.16 -2.60 -4.40
CA GLU A 109 7.02 -2.34 -5.55
C GLU A 109 8.34 -1.72 -5.15
N MET A 110 8.29 -0.68 -4.30
CA MET A 110 9.49 0.03 -3.86
C MET A 110 10.41 -0.88 -3.03
N GLU A 111 9.85 -1.76 -2.18
CA GLU A 111 10.67 -2.72 -1.43
C GLU A 111 11.31 -3.74 -2.38
N ALA A 112 10.55 -4.26 -3.34
CA ALA A 112 11.06 -5.25 -4.28
C ALA A 112 12.14 -4.66 -5.21
N ALA A 113 11.93 -3.44 -5.73
CA ALA A 113 12.92 -2.71 -6.51
C ALA A 113 14.19 -2.46 -5.69
N ALA A 114 14.05 -1.97 -4.44
CA ALA A 114 15.19 -1.73 -3.56
C ALA A 114 15.99 -3.02 -3.26
N ARG A 115 15.32 -4.17 -3.10
CA ARG A 115 15.99 -5.45 -2.94
C ARG A 115 16.71 -5.90 -4.21
N LEU A 116 16.09 -5.70 -5.36
CA LEU A 116 16.71 -6.01 -6.64
C LEU A 116 17.98 -5.17 -6.86
N ASP A 117 17.92 -3.88 -6.56
CA ASP A 117 19.06 -2.95 -6.60
C ASP A 117 20.18 -3.36 -5.62
N ALA A 118 19.81 -3.93 -4.47
CA ALA A 118 20.75 -4.51 -3.50
C ALA A 118 21.34 -5.87 -3.94
N GLY A 119 20.92 -6.43 -5.07
CA GLY A 119 21.34 -7.75 -5.56
C GLY A 119 20.52 -8.94 -5.02
N ASP A 120 19.47 -8.69 -4.24
CA ASP A 120 18.61 -9.69 -3.62
C ASP A 120 17.41 -10.06 -4.51
N ALA A 121 17.70 -10.60 -5.70
CA ALA A 121 16.67 -10.94 -6.69
C ALA A 121 15.63 -11.99 -6.21
N PRO A 122 15.99 -13.10 -5.54
CA PRO A 122 14.98 -14.08 -5.11
C PRO A 122 13.97 -13.52 -4.09
N PRO A 123 14.40 -12.76 -3.05
CA PRO A 123 13.47 -12.00 -2.21
C PRO A 123 12.61 -11.01 -3.00
N ALA A 124 13.18 -10.23 -3.92
CA ALA A 124 12.40 -9.28 -4.74
C ALA A 124 11.26 -9.98 -5.51
N LEU A 125 11.53 -11.12 -6.15
CA LEU A 125 10.51 -11.88 -6.87
C LEU A 125 9.43 -12.43 -5.94
N ALA A 126 9.81 -12.96 -4.77
CA ALA A 126 8.87 -13.51 -3.80
C ALA A 126 7.88 -12.47 -3.26
N ILE A 127 8.29 -11.20 -3.25
CA ILE A 127 7.48 -10.08 -2.77
C ILE A 127 6.36 -9.73 -3.75
N VAL A 128 6.68 -9.66 -5.04
CA VAL A 128 5.74 -9.19 -6.08
C VAL A 128 4.89 -10.34 -6.65
N ALA A 129 5.39 -11.58 -6.60
CA ALA A 129 4.72 -12.74 -7.18
C ALA A 129 3.25 -12.93 -6.73
N PRO A 130 2.87 -12.73 -5.45
CA PRO A 130 1.47 -12.85 -5.02
C PRO A 130 0.51 -11.84 -5.65
N PHE A 131 1.02 -10.70 -6.12
CA PHE A 131 0.22 -9.60 -6.65
C PHE A 131 0.05 -9.65 -8.18
N LEU A 132 0.92 -10.38 -8.88
CA LEU A 132 0.85 -10.51 -10.35
C LEU A 132 -0.51 -11.01 -10.89
N PRO A 133 -1.20 -11.99 -10.25
CA PRO A 133 -2.50 -12.43 -10.74
C PRO A 133 -3.61 -11.38 -10.56
N GLU A 134 -3.49 -10.53 -9.53
CA GLU A 134 -4.50 -9.53 -9.17
C GLU A 134 -4.28 -8.21 -9.92
N TYR A 135 -3.02 -7.88 -10.23
CA TYR A 135 -2.62 -6.65 -10.91
C TYR A 135 -1.73 -6.92 -12.14
N PRO A 136 -2.22 -7.68 -13.13
CA PRO A 136 -1.40 -8.15 -14.25
C PRO A 136 -0.93 -7.02 -15.19
N MET A 137 -1.66 -5.91 -15.25
CA MET A 137 -1.32 -4.73 -16.08
C MET A 137 -0.57 -3.64 -15.32
N ARG A 138 -0.19 -3.89 -14.06
CA ARG A 138 0.59 -2.94 -13.27
C ARG A 138 2.06 -3.05 -13.65
N GLU A 139 2.46 -2.24 -14.62
CA GLU A 139 3.77 -2.34 -15.29
C GLU A 139 4.95 -2.37 -14.32
N SER A 140 4.97 -1.49 -13.31
CA SER A 140 6.01 -1.45 -12.28
C SER A 140 6.17 -2.79 -11.54
N LEU A 141 5.06 -3.45 -11.22
CA LEU A 141 5.06 -4.75 -10.55
C LEU A 141 5.61 -5.85 -11.47
N VAL A 142 5.21 -5.83 -12.74
CA VAL A 142 5.69 -6.78 -13.75
C VAL A 142 7.17 -6.55 -14.07
N ALA A 143 7.62 -5.31 -14.17
CA ALA A 143 9.00 -4.95 -14.45
C ALA A 143 9.94 -5.50 -13.36
N VAL A 144 9.63 -5.28 -12.08
CA VAL A 144 10.42 -5.84 -10.99
C VAL A 144 10.44 -7.37 -11.02
N ALA A 145 9.29 -8.01 -11.25
CA ALA A 145 9.22 -9.48 -11.35
C ALA A 145 10.07 -10.01 -12.52
N MET A 146 10.03 -9.34 -13.67
CA MET A 146 10.78 -9.67 -14.86
C MET A 146 12.28 -9.55 -14.61
N HIS A 147 12.74 -8.43 -14.05
CA HIS A 147 14.16 -8.20 -13.76
C HIS A 147 14.68 -9.15 -12.68
N ALA A 148 13.89 -9.42 -11.65
CA ALA A 148 14.23 -10.39 -10.61
C ALA A 148 14.33 -11.82 -11.17
N ALA A 149 13.41 -12.22 -12.05
CA ALA A 149 13.47 -13.52 -12.74
C ALA A 149 14.70 -13.62 -13.66
N TYR A 150 15.03 -12.54 -14.38
CA TYR A 150 16.22 -12.46 -15.21
C TYR A 150 17.51 -12.61 -14.39
N ALA A 151 17.65 -11.83 -13.30
CA ALA A 151 18.78 -11.90 -12.38
C ALA A 151 18.91 -13.29 -11.72
N ALA A 152 17.79 -13.95 -11.44
CA ALA A 152 17.75 -15.33 -10.94
C ALA A 152 18.03 -16.41 -12.01
N ARG A 153 18.47 -16.02 -13.22
CA ARG A 153 18.73 -16.93 -14.36
C ARG A 153 17.50 -17.70 -14.84
N ARG A 154 16.29 -17.20 -14.58
CA ARG A 154 15.00 -17.75 -15.01
C ARG A 154 14.47 -17.02 -16.24
N MET A 155 15.32 -16.83 -17.25
CA MET A 155 15.01 -16.08 -18.49
C MET A 155 13.66 -16.46 -19.15
N PRO A 156 13.27 -17.74 -19.28
CA PRO A 156 11.97 -18.09 -19.88
C PRO A 156 10.76 -17.60 -19.07
N GLU A 157 10.90 -17.35 -17.77
CA GLU A 157 9.85 -16.74 -16.96
C GLU A 157 9.79 -15.23 -17.16
N ALA A 158 10.94 -14.55 -17.20
CA ALA A 158 11.01 -13.11 -17.49
C ALA A 158 10.33 -12.78 -18.84
N LEU A 159 10.67 -13.52 -19.90
CA LEU A 159 10.05 -13.33 -21.22
C LEU A 159 8.54 -13.61 -21.21
N ARG A 160 8.07 -14.60 -20.44
CA ARG A 160 6.63 -14.87 -20.29
C ARG A 160 5.89 -13.78 -19.52
N LEU A 161 6.55 -13.08 -18.61
CA LEU A 161 5.96 -11.92 -17.92
C LEU A 161 5.81 -10.75 -18.90
N TYR A 162 6.88 -10.44 -19.65
CA TYR A 162 6.86 -9.39 -20.67
C TYR A 162 5.79 -9.61 -21.73
N GLU A 163 5.76 -10.78 -22.37
CA GLU A 163 4.81 -11.04 -23.46
C GLU A 163 3.36 -10.99 -23.00
N ARG A 164 3.07 -11.43 -21.77
CA ARG A 164 1.72 -11.33 -21.20
C ARG A 164 1.30 -9.88 -21.00
N LEU A 165 2.16 -9.07 -20.38
CA LEU A 165 1.90 -7.65 -20.18
C LEU A 165 1.71 -6.93 -21.52
N ARG A 166 2.63 -7.14 -22.47
CA ARG A 166 2.56 -6.54 -23.81
C ARG A 166 1.26 -6.87 -24.52
N THR A 167 0.84 -8.13 -24.48
CA THR A 167 -0.41 -8.57 -25.11
C THR A 167 -1.62 -7.89 -24.45
N GLN A 168 -1.68 -7.86 -23.12
CA GLN A 168 -2.80 -7.24 -22.40
C GLN A 168 -2.87 -5.72 -22.61
N LEU A 169 -1.75 -5.01 -22.57
CA LEU A 169 -1.72 -3.56 -22.84
C LEU A 169 -2.14 -3.24 -24.27
N ALA A 170 -1.70 -4.05 -25.24
CA ALA A 170 -2.09 -3.87 -26.64
C ALA A 170 -3.59 -4.15 -26.86
N GLU A 171 -4.13 -5.18 -26.21
CA GLU A 171 -5.54 -5.57 -26.35
C GLU A 171 -6.50 -4.60 -25.63
N GLU A 172 -6.17 -4.16 -24.42
CA GLU A 172 -7.08 -3.35 -23.60
C GLU A 172 -6.91 -1.85 -23.81
N LEU A 173 -5.69 -1.38 -24.06
CA LEU A 173 -5.36 0.04 -24.12
C LEU A 173 -4.78 0.47 -25.47
N GLY A 174 -4.39 -0.47 -26.34
CA GLY A 174 -3.77 -0.15 -27.64
C GLY A 174 -2.37 0.45 -27.52
N VAL A 175 -1.66 0.19 -26.42
CA VAL A 175 -0.32 0.73 -26.14
C VAL A 175 0.69 -0.39 -25.91
N ASP A 176 1.97 -0.08 -26.14
CA ASP A 176 3.10 -0.95 -25.79
C ASP A 176 3.57 -0.69 -24.34
N PRO A 177 4.27 -1.64 -23.70
CA PRO A 177 4.85 -1.45 -22.37
C PRO A 177 5.82 -0.25 -22.32
N GLY A 178 5.89 0.45 -21.20
CA GLY A 178 6.80 1.55 -20.96
C GLY A 178 8.27 1.14 -20.93
N GLU A 179 9.18 2.14 -21.03
CA GLU A 179 10.63 1.90 -21.17
C GLU A 179 11.26 1.10 -20.03
N GLU A 180 10.72 1.19 -18.82
CA GLU A 180 11.20 0.42 -17.67
C GLU A 180 11.02 -1.08 -17.87
N THR A 181 9.92 -1.47 -18.52
CA THR A 181 9.60 -2.87 -18.85
C THR A 181 10.24 -3.33 -20.17
N GLN A 182 10.67 -2.41 -21.03
CA GLN A 182 11.35 -2.76 -22.28
C GLN A 182 12.85 -3.03 -22.09
N ARG A 183 13.44 -2.52 -21.01
CA ARG A 183 14.88 -2.64 -20.73
C ARG A 183 15.18 -3.87 -19.86
N LEU A 184 15.53 -4.98 -20.51
CA LEU A 184 16.18 -6.14 -19.88
C LEU A 184 17.71 -6.04 -19.90
#